data_AF-A0A5N4CBZ7-F1
#
_entry.id   AF-A0A5N4CBZ7-F1
#
_cell.length_a   1.000
_cell.length_b   1.000
_cell.length_c   1.000
_cell.angle_alpha   90.00
_cell.angle_beta   90.00
_cell.angle_gamma   90.00
#
_symmetry.space_group_name_H-M   'P 1'
#
loop_
_entity.id
_entity.type
_entity.pdbx_description
1 polymer ?
#
loop_
_entity_poly.entity_id
_entity_poly.type
_entity_poly.pdbx_seq_one_letter_code
_entity_poly.pdbx_strand_id
1 'polypeptide(L)'
;MLLLGTRGATAAQLEKIEKTEEIHHQFQRFLNEISKLTNDYELKVANRLFGEKTYLFLQVKKIKDLFANGSLSSSTKLVVVNVIYFKGQWDREFAKENTQEEEFWLNKSTSKSVLMMTQHQSFSFMILEDLQAKILGIPYKNNDLSMFVLLPDDIDGLEKIIDKITPSELIEWTSPGHMEERTVNLHLPRFEVEDSYDMEAVLAAVGMADAFNEQQADSSGMSSPSGLHAQKFLHRSFVEDSRWQKTTITSAEVLI
;
A
#
# COMPACT_ATOMS: atom_id res chain seq x y z
N MET A 1 11.91 0.32 -11.43
CA MET A 1 12.70 1.52 -11.83
C MET A 1 14.16 1.39 -11.41
N LEU A 2 14.46 1.13 -10.14
CA LEU A 2 15.84 0.95 -9.66
C LEU A 2 16.59 -0.19 -10.36
N LEU A 3 15.94 -1.34 -10.58
CA LEU A 3 16.56 -2.47 -11.28
C LEU A 3 17.07 -2.11 -12.68
N LEU A 4 16.29 -1.39 -13.48
CA LEU A 4 16.68 -0.98 -14.85
C LEU A 4 18.00 -0.20 -14.87
N GLY A 5 18.29 0.49 -13.77
CA GLY A 5 19.45 1.34 -13.59
C GLY A 5 20.68 0.67 -12.98
N THR A 6 20.52 -0.49 -12.36
CA THR A 6 21.60 -1.17 -11.63
C THR A 6 22.23 -2.29 -12.45
N ARG A 7 23.45 -2.68 -12.12
CA ARG A 7 24.20 -3.76 -12.79
C ARG A 7 24.88 -4.65 -11.74
N GLY A 8 25.52 -5.72 -12.22
CA GLY A 8 26.34 -6.61 -11.39
C GLY A 8 25.61 -7.20 -10.18
N ALA A 9 26.28 -7.21 -9.03
CA ALA A 9 25.74 -7.76 -7.79
C ALA A 9 24.52 -6.98 -7.28
N THR A 10 24.50 -5.66 -7.44
CA THR A 10 23.37 -4.81 -7.06
C THR A 10 22.10 -5.18 -7.83
N ALA A 11 22.20 -5.39 -9.15
CA ALA A 11 21.07 -5.86 -9.95
C ALA A 11 20.62 -7.26 -9.52
N ALA A 12 21.55 -8.19 -9.29
CA ALA A 12 21.22 -9.55 -8.87
C ALA A 12 20.52 -9.60 -7.49
N GLN A 13 20.85 -8.69 -6.57
CA GLN A 13 20.16 -8.51 -5.30
C GLN A 13 18.71 -8.03 -5.52
N LEU A 14 18.52 -7.03 -6.37
CA LEU A 14 17.20 -6.50 -6.73
C LEU A 14 16.34 -7.54 -7.46
N GLU A 15 16.92 -8.29 -8.40
CA GLU A 15 16.23 -9.38 -9.12
C GLU A 15 15.77 -10.50 -8.19
N LYS A 16 16.52 -10.82 -7.12
CA LYS A 16 16.07 -11.82 -6.14
C LYS A 16 14.80 -11.42 -5.42
N ILE A 17 14.61 -10.13 -5.17
CA ILE A 17 13.38 -9.59 -4.62
C ILE A 17 12.31 -9.49 -5.71
N GLU A 18 12.72 -9.18 -6.94
CA GLU A 18 11.84 -9.08 -8.10
C GLU A 18 11.37 -10.43 -8.66
N LYS A 19 11.99 -11.57 -8.29
CA LYS A 19 11.79 -12.92 -8.85
C LYS A 19 10.35 -13.44 -8.87
N THR A 20 9.43 -12.67 -8.35
CA THR A 20 8.05 -12.60 -8.81
C THR A 20 7.91 -11.83 -10.14
N GLU A 21 8.51 -12.31 -11.25
CA GLU A 21 8.26 -11.73 -12.60
C GLU A 21 6.76 -11.61 -12.89
N GLU A 22 5.97 -12.49 -12.27
CA GLU A 22 4.51 -12.44 -12.30
C GLU A 22 3.94 -11.16 -11.67
N ILE A 23 4.46 -10.69 -10.54
CA ILE A 23 3.91 -9.52 -9.82
C ILE A 23 4.09 -8.24 -10.63
N HIS A 24 5.24 -8.04 -11.30
CA HIS A 24 5.42 -6.83 -12.10
C HIS A 24 4.55 -6.81 -13.34
N HIS A 25 4.41 -7.94 -14.04
CA HIS A 25 3.51 -8.04 -15.18
C HIS A 25 2.03 -7.95 -14.76
N GLN A 26 1.64 -8.62 -13.66
CA GLN A 26 0.31 -8.53 -13.08
C GLN A 26 -0.01 -7.10 -12.62
N PHE A 27 0.94 -6.41 -11.98
CA PHE A 27 0.76 -5.02 -11.55
C PHE A 27 0.65 -4.06 -12.74
N GLN A 28 1.49 -4.20 -13.76
CA GLN A 28 1.37 -3.40 -14.99
C GLN A 28 0.05 -3.64 -15.71
N ARG A 29 -0.37 -4.92 -15.80
CA ARG A 29 -1.66 -5.30 -16.36
C ARG A 29 -2.81 -4.70 -15.54
N PHE A 30 -2.74 -4.80 -14.22
CA PHE A 30 -3.70 -4.20 -13.28
C PHE A 30 -3.81 -2.69 -13.46
N LEU A 31 -2.67 -1.97 -13.49
CA LEU A 31 -2.65 -0.54 -13.73
C LEU A 31 -3.29 -0.17 -15.09
N ASN A 32 -3.01 -0.96 -16.13
CA ASN A 32 -3.60 -0.75 -17.45
C ASN A 32 -5.12 -1.02 -17.44
N GLU A 33 -5.56 -2.11 -16.83
CA GLU A 33 -6.97 -2.49 -16.71
C GLU A 33 -7.75 -1.44 -15.91
N ILE A 34 -7.28 -1.01 -14.74
CA ILE A 34 -7.95 0.04 -13.96
C ILE A 34 -7.94 1.39 -14.68
N SER A 35 -6.86 1.75 -15.38
CA SER A 35 -6.81 3.03 -16.10
C SER A 35 -7.91 3.16 -17.17
N LYS A 36 -8.49 2.04 -17.61
CA LYS A 36 -9.63 2.00 -18.55
C LYS A 36 -10.98 2.17 -17.85
N LEU A 37 -11.07 1.95 -16.54
CA LEU A 37 -12.28 2.08 -15.71
C LEU A 37 -12.46 3.54 -15.30
N THR A 38 -12.85 4.39 -16.25
CA THR A 38 -12.69 5.85 -16.11
C THR A 38 -13.83 6.60 -15.42
N ASN A 39 -14.98 5.97 -15.13
CA ASN A 39 -16.13 6.68 -14.55
C ASN A 39 -16.34 6.46 -13.05
N ASP A 40 -15.95 5.31 -12.51
CA ASP A 40 -16.31 4.90 -11.14
C ASP A 40 -15.12 4.87 -10.17
N TYR A 41 -13.91 4.93 -10.71
CA TYR A 41 -12.66 4.99 -9.96
C TYR A 41 -11.76 6.12 -10.48
N GLU A 42 -10.98 6.71 -9.58
CA GLU A 42 -9.89 7.60 -9.94
C GLU A 42 -8.58 6.96 -9.47
N LEU A 43 -7.88 6.27 -10.38
CA LEU A 43 -6.53 5.79 -10.17
C LEU A 43 -5.55 6.70 -10.91
N LYS A 44 -4.61 7.28 -10.18
CA LYS A 44 -3.52 8.07 -10.75
C LYS A 44 -2.20 7.52 -10.27
N VAL A 45 -1.34 7.14 -11.21
CA VAL A 45 0.05 6.78 -10.93
C VAL A 45 0.95 7.86 -11.53
N ALA A 46 1.87 8.37 -10.72
CA ALA A 46 2.87 9.31 -11.15
C ALA A 46 4.25 8.77 -10.82
N ASN A 47 4.96 8.29 -11.85
CA ASN A 47 6.38 7.98 -11.78
C ASN A 47 7.15 9.20 -12.28
N ARG A 48 8.01 9.78 -11.44
CA ARG A 48 8.83 10.94 -11.80
C ARG A 48 10.26 10.73 -11.36
N LEU A 49 11.18 11.10 -12.24
CA LEU A 49 12.62 11.12 -11.99
C LEU A 49 13.08 12.58 -11.99
N PHE A 50 13.72 13.02 -10.91
CA PHE A 50 14.22 14.38 -10.77
C PHE A 50 15.74 14.36 -10.61
N GLY A 51 16.46 14.95 -11.56
CA GLY A 51 17.90 15.19 -11.47
C GLY A 51 18.21 16.60 -10.98
N GLU A 52 19.41 16.80 -10.44
CA GLU A 52 19.85 18.10 -9.92
C GLU A 52 19.90 19.19 -11.01
N LYS A 53 18.89 20.06 -11.00
CA LYS A 53 19.07 21.52 -10.90
C LYS A 53 17.76 22.18 -10.49
N THR A 54 17.64 22.43 -9.19
CA THR A 54 16.63 23.31 -8.56
C THR A 54 15.17 23.04 -8.97
N TYR A 55 14.46 22.19 -8.21
CA TYR A 55 13.02 22.01 -8.42
C TYR A 55 12.20 22.17 -7.14
N LEU A 56 11.15 23.00 -7.27
CA LEU A 56 9.96 22.97 -6.43
C LEU A 56 9.20 21.68 -6.73
N PHE A 57 9.09 20.80 -5.74
CA PHE A 57 8.26 19.61 -5.83
C PHE A 57 6.78 20.02 -5.85
N LEU A 58 6.02 19.49 -6.82
CA LEU A 58 4.56 19.62 -6.80
C LEU A 58 4.05 18.84 -5.59
N GLN A 59 3.50 19.54 -4.61
CA GLN A 59 2.79 18.90 -3.51
C GLN A 59 1.55 18.20 -4.06
N VAL A 60 1.51 16.88 -3.92
CA VAL A 60 0.28 16.13 -4.15
C VAL A 60 -0.68 16.55 -3.03
N LYS A 61 -1.85 17.12 -3.36
CA LYS A 61 -2.73 17.81 -2.40
C LYS A 61 -3.02 17.06 -1.07
N LYS A 62 -2.92 15.73 -1.06
CA LYS A 62 -3.14 14.89 0.13
C LYS A 62 -1.87 14.44 0.86
N ILE A 63 -0.72 14.34 0.18
CA ILE A 63 0.57 14.08 0.84
C ILE A 63 1.38 15.37 0.82
N LYS A 64 1.27 16.12 1.92
CA LYS A 64 2.12 17.29 2.19
C LYS A 64 3.47 16.80 2.68
N ASP A 65 4.55 17.54 2.39
CA ASP A 65 5.87 17.26 2.95
C ASP A 65 6.39 15.84 2.64
N LEU A 66 6.33 15.45 1.36
CA LEU A 66 6.96 14.22 0.81
C LEU A 66 8.44 14.07 1.23
N PHE A 67 9.11 15.19 1.45
CA PHE A 67 10.48 15.26 1.91
C PHE A 67 10.48 15.81 3.32
N ALA A 68 10.80 14.96 4.30
CA ALA A 68 11.07 15.43 5.66
C ALA A 68 12.25 16.43 5.64
N ASN A 69 12.24 17.41 6.54
CA ASN A 69 13.32 18.38 6.65
C ASN A 69 14.68 17.67 6.81
N GLY A 70 15.65 18.01 5.96
CA GLY A 70 16.98 17.40 5.96
C GLY A 70 17.09 16.05 5.25
N SER A 71 16.02 15.55 4.60
CA SER A 71 16.10 14.34 3.77
C SER A 71 16.90 14.54 2.48
N LEU A 72 16.93 15.76 1.96
CA LEU A 72 17.74 16.15 0.80
C LEU A 72 18.96 16.94 1.26
N SER A 73 20.11 16.67 0.65
CA SER A 73 21.37 17.37 0.94
C SER A 73 22.08 17.80 -0.34
N SER A 74 23.18 18.55 -0.22
CA SER A 74 24.00 18.92 -1.38
C SER A 74 24.71 17.74 -2.05
N SER A 75 24.68 16.54 -1.45
CA SER A 75 25.18 15.31 -2.09
C SER A 75 24.10 14.55 -2.86
N THR A 76 22.82 14.95 -2.76
CA THR A 76 21.72 14.31 -3.47
C THR A 76 21.76 14.65 -4.95
N LYS A 77 22.03 13.64 -5.79
CA LYS A 77 22.17 13.81 -7.25
C LYS A 77 20.86 13.52 -8.01
N LEU A 78 20.02 12.65 -7.45
CA LEU A 78 18.84 12.11 -8.09
C LEU A 78 17.75 11.87 -7.05
N VAL A 79 16.49 12.05 -7.43
CA VAL A 79 15.34 11.62 -6.63
C VAL A 79 14.36 10.89 -7.55
N VAL A 80 13.96 9.68 -7.16
CA VAL A 80 12.91 8.91 -7.83
C VAL A 80 11.65 8.96 -6.98
N VAL A 81 10.55 9.39 -7.56
CA VAL A 81 9.25 9.46 -6.88
C VAL A 81 8.25 8.57 -7.60
N ASN A 82 7.62 7.66 -6.86
CA ASN A 82 6.40 6.97 -7.25
C ASN A 82 5.26 7.50 -6.37
N VAL A 83 4.10 7.77 -6.97
CA VAL A 83 2.88 8.09 -6.23
C VAL A 83 1.75 7.29 -6.83
N ILE A 84 1.02 6.59 -5.98
CA ILE A 84 -0.24 5.90 -6.31
C ILE A 84 -1.35 6.62 -5.57
N TYR A 85 -2.35 7.09 -6.31
CA TYR A 85 -3.57 7.65 -5.75
C TYR A 85 -4.74 6.82 -6.25
N PHE A 86 -5.54 6.31 -5.33
CA PHE A 86 -6.78 5.61 -5.60
C PHE A 86 -7.93 6.31 -4.90
N LYS A 87 -9.04 6.45 -5.61
CA LYS A 87 -10.32 6.84 -5.01
C LYS A 87 -11.43 6.00 -5.63
N GLY A 88 -12.11 5.24 -4.79
CA GLY A 88 -13.21 4.36 -5.18
C GLY A 88 -14.46 4.67 -4.38
N GLN A 89 -15.63 4.51 -5.00
CA GLN A 89 -16.91 4.56 -4.32
C GLN A 89 -17.33 3.13 -3.95
N TRP A 90 -17.84 2.92 -2.74
CA TRP A 90 -18.42 1.64 -2.33
C TRP A 90 -19.53 1.22 -3.31
N ASP A 91 -19.68 -0.07 -3.63
CA ASP A 91 -20.83 -0.53 -4.43
C ASP A 91 -22.14 -0.20 -3.70
N ARG A 92 -22.13 -0.41 -2.38
CA ARG A 92 -23.18 -0.01 -1.45
C ARG A 92 -22.59 0.92 -0.40
N GLU A 93 -23.01 2.17 -0.45
CA GLU A 93 -22.59 3.19 0.52
C GLU A 93 -23.14 2.88 1.91
N PHE A 94 -22.37 3.24 2.94
CA PHE A 94 -22.88 3.18 4.30
C PHE A 94 -23.85 4.34 4.52
N ALA A 95 -25.05 4.05 5.01
CA ALA A 95 -26.01 5.08 5.37
C ALA A 95 -25.48 5.85 6.59
N LYS A 96 -25.39 7.18 6.48
CA LYS A 96 -24.83 8.04 7.54
C LYS A 96 -25.63 7.91 8.84
N GLU A 97 -26.94 7.79 8.73
CA GLU A 97 -27.89 7.58 9.82
C GLU A 97 -27.67 6.26 10.60
N ASN A 98 -27.01 5.28 9.97
CA ASN A 98 -26.66 4.01 10.60
C ASN A 98 -25.28 4.05 11.28
N THR A 99 -24.59 5.19 11.23
CA THR A 99 -23.30 5.37 11.92
C THR A 99 -23.54 5.85 13.35
N GLN A 100 -22.99 5.13 14.32
CA GLN A 100 -23.13 5.46 15.74
C GLN A 100 -21.79 5.36 16.46
N GLU A 101 -21.69 5.93 17.66
CA GLU A 101 -20.54 5.72 18.52
C GLU A 101 -20.58 4.30 19.10
N GLU A 102 -19.52 3.52 18.87
CA GLU A 102 -19.33 2.19 19.45
C GLU A 102 -17.92 2.06 20.03
N GLU A 103 -17.73 1.12 20.96
CA GLU A 103 -16.42 0.83 21.51
C GLU A 103 -15.55 0.03 20.52
N PHE A 104 -14.34 0.53 20.27
CA PHE A 104 -13.29 -0.18 19.57
C PHE A 104 -12.18 -0.59 20.54
N TRP A 105 -11.91 -1.88 20.63
CA TRP A 105 -10.94 -2.45 21.55
C TRP A 105 -9.54 -2.42 20.94
N LEU A 106 -8.64 -1.63 21.54
CA LEU A 106 -7.23 -1.56 21.16
C LEU A 106 -6.44 -2.76 21.69
N ASN A 107 -6.92 -3.35 22.78
CA ASN A 107 -6.46 -4.58 23.40
C ASN A 107 -7.55 -5.07 24.38
N LYS A 108 -7.34 -6.20 25.05
CA LYS A 108 -8.30 -6.78 26.02
C LYS A 108 -8.75 -5.90 27.19
N SER A 109 -8.08 -4.77 27.43
CA SER A 109 -8.32 -3.90 28.60
C SER A 109 -8.64 -2.45 28.25
N THR A 110 -8.34 -2.02 27.02
CA THR A 110 -8.41 -0.62 26.61
C THR A 110 -9.30 -0.49 25.38
N SER A 111 -10.40 0.26 25.51
CA SER A 111 -11.28 0.64 24.42
C SER A 111 -11.21 2.15 24.15
N LYS A 112 -11.64 2.54 22.95
CA LYS A 112 -11.93 3.94 22.59
C LYS A 112 -13.27 4.01 21.87
N SER A 113 -14.03 5.09 22.06
CA SER A 113 -15.23 5.35 21.26
C SER A 113 -14.83 5.72 19.83
N VAL A 114 -15.46 5.09 18.84
CA VAL A 114 -15.27 5.38 17.41
C VAL A 114 -16.63 5.51 16.72
N LEU A 115 -16.68 6.25 15.62
CA LEU A 115 -17.82 6.23 14.72
C LEU A 115 -17.83 4.91 13.94
N MET A 116 -18.73 3.99 14.30
CA MET A 116 -18.89 2.70 13.67
C MET A 116 -19.93 2.79 12.56
N MET A 117 -19.53 2.52 11.33
CA MET A 117 -20.43 2.44 10.19
C MET A 117 -21.04 1.04 10.14
N THR A 118 -22.35 0.94 9.93
CA THR A 118 -23.04 -0.35 9.92
C THR A 118 -23.81 -0.59 8.64
N GLN A 119 -23.78 -1.84 8.15
CA GLN A 119 -24.62 -2.30 7.06
C GLN A 119 -24.90 -3.80 7.16
N HIS A 120 -26.05 -4.23 6.62
CA HIS A 120 -26.44 -5.64 6.56
C HIS A 120 -26.64 -6.03 5.10
N GLN A 121 -25.71 -6.78 4.54
CA GLN A 121 -25.70 -7.10 3.11
C GLN A 121 -24.93 -8.39 2.81
N SER A 122 -25.08 -8.92 1.59
CA SER A 122 -24.22 -9.98 1.07
C SER A 122 -22.83 -9.46 0.70
N PHE A 123 -21.80 -10.17 1.14
CA PHE A 123 -20.41 -9.89 0.81
C PHE A 123 -19.68 -11.20 0.52
N SER A 124 -18.59 -11.10 -0.23
CA SER A 124 -17.61 -12.18 -0.36
C SER A 124 -16.94 -12.39 1.00
N PHE A 125 -16.99 -13.62 1.52
CA PHE A 125 -16.60 -13.93 2.88
C PHE A 125 -15.94 -15.32 2.95
N MET A 126 -14.95 -15.46 3.83
CA MET A 126 -14.31 -16.74 4.13
C MET A 126 -13.89 -16.78 5.60
N ILE A 127 -13.98 -17.97 6.20
CA ILE A 127 -13.44 -18.26 7.53
C ILE A 127 -12.09 -18.94 7.32
N LEU A 128 -11.05 -18.43 7.99
CA LEU A 128 -9.71 -18.97 7.98
C LEU A 128 -9.49 -19.72 9.30
N GLU A 129 -9.92 -20.98 9.34
CA GLU A 129 -9.92 -21.79 10.57
C GLU A 129 -8.52 -21.92 11.19
N ASP A 130 -7.49 -22.15 10.37
CA ASP A 130 -6.09 -22.29 10.80
C ASP A 130 -5.51 -21.02 11.43
N LEU A 131 -6.08 -19.86 11.08
CA LEU A 131 -5.68 -18.55 11.56
C LEU A 131 -6.62 -17.99 12.62
N GLN A 132 -7.75 -18.65 12.90
CA GLN A 132 -8.80 -18.14 13.78
C GLN A 132 -9.20 -16.71 13.38
N ALA A 133 -9.50 -16.55 12.10
CA ALA A 133 -9.78 -15.26 11.49
C ALA A 133 -10.90 -15.37 10.46
N LYS A 134 -11.41 -14.20 10.07
CA LYS A 134 -12.38 -14.04 8.99
C LYS A 134 -11.84 -13.04 8.00
N ILE A 135 -12.06 -13.28 6.72
CA ILE A 135 -11.76 -12.31 5.66
C ILE A 135 -13.06 -11.94 4.93
N LEU A 136 -13.26 -10.64 4.74
CA LEU A 136 -14.44 -10.06 4.11
C LEU A 136 -14.01 -9.15 2.95
N GLY A 137 -14.55 -9.36 1.76
CA GLY A 137 -14.41 -8.47 0.61
C GLY A 137 -15.55 -7.47 0.54
N ILE A 138 -15.23 -6.19 0.66
CA ILE A 138 -16.18 -5.07 0.52
C ILE A 138 -16.01 -4.48 -0.88
N PRO A 139 -16.95 -4.70 -1.80
CA PRO A 139 -16.78 -4.26 -3.18
C PRO A 139 -16.92 -2.75 -3.31
N TYR A 140 -16.10 -2.19 -4.18
CA TYR A 140 -16.35 -0.90 -4.77
C TYR A 140 -17.28 -1.05 -5.99
N LYS A 141 -17.82 0.08 -6.46
CA LYS A 141 -18.81 0.14 -7.53
C LYS A 141 -18.37 -0.59 -8.80
N ASN A 142 -19.27 -1.41 -9.37
CA ASN A 142 -19.06 -2.34 -10.50
C ASN A 142 -18.31 -3.63 -10.15
N ASN A 143 -17.91 -3.83 -8.90
CA ASN A 143 -17.25 -5.04 -8.39
C ASN A 143 -15.89 -5.38 -9.08
N ASP A 144 -15.28 -4.42 -9.80
CA ASP A 144 -13.95 -4.60 -10.40
C ASP A 144 -12.83 -4.60 -9.34
N LEU A 145 -13.08 -3.93 -8.20
CA LEU A 145 -12.17 -3.81 -7.07
C LEU A 145 -12.90 -4.01 -5.76
N SER A 146 -12.21 -4.55 -4.75
CA SER A 146 -12.72 -4.72 -3.39
C SER A 146 -11.67 -4.32 -2.36
N MET A 147 -12.12 -3.81 -1.21
CA MET A 147 -11.30 -3.77 0.00
C MET A 147 -11.47 -5.08 0.75
N PHE A 148 -10.37 -5.77 1.06
CA PHE A 148 -10.41 -6.96 1.91
C PHE A 148 -10.07 -6.59 3.36
N VAL A 149 -10.93 -7.00 4.28
CA VAL A 149 -10.76 -6.81 5.72
C VAL A 149 -10.53 -8.17 6.35
N LEU A 150 -9.34 -8.36 6.93
CA LEU A 150 -8.96 -9.53 7.70
C LEU A 150 -9.16 -9.22 9.19
N LEU A 151 -10.06 -9.96 9.84
CA LEU A 151 -10.46 -9.76 11.23
C LEU A 151 -10.15 -11.02 12.05
N PRO A 152 -9.21 -10.96 13.02
CA PRO A 152 -9.00 -12.05 13.97
C PRO A 152 -10.23 -12.28 14.86
N ASP A 153 -10.41 -13.51 15.33
CA ASP A 153 -11.45 -13.85 16.31
C ASP A 153 -11.13 -13.29 17.70
N ASP A 154 -9.84 -13.25 18.06
CA ASP A 154 -9.32 -12.67 19.30
C ASP A 154 -8.93 -11.20 19.12
N ILE A 155 -9.21 -10.35 20.13
CA ILE A 155 -8.83 -8.91 20.13
C ILE A 155 -7.31 -8.71 19.91
N ASP A 156 -6.47 -9.57 20.49
CA ASP A 156 -5.01 -9.51 20.34
C ASP A 156 -4.48 -10.52 19.29
N GLY A 157 -5.35 -10.97 18.37
CA GLY A 157 -5.04 -12.05 17.43
C GLY A 157 -4.24 -11.64 16.20
N LEU A 158 -4.15 -10.33 15.90
CA LEU A 158 -3.57 -9.83 14.65
C LEU A 158 -2.08 -10.19 14.49
N GLU A 159 -1.29 -10.11 15.56
CA GLU A 159 0.15 -10.43 15.53
C GLU A 159 0.39 -11.89 15.09
N LYS A 160 -0.41 -12.83 15.63
CA LYS A 160 -0.35 -14.26 15.26
C LYS A 160 -0.67 -14.53 13.80
N ILE A 161 -1.53 -13.69 13.20
CA ILE A 161 -1.87 -13.78 11.77
C ILE A 161 -0.71 -13.28 10.94
N ILE A 162 -0.15 -12.11 11.29
CA ILE A 162 0.98 -11.50 10.57
C ILE A 162 2.19 -12.44 10.54
N ASP A 163 2.47 -13.16 11.63
CA ASP A 163 3.59 -14.10 11.70
C ASP A 163 3.43 -15.35 10.82
N LYS A 164 2.20 -15.69 10.45
CA LYS A 164 1.88 -16.93 9.71
C LYS A 164 1.56 -16.69 8.24
N ILE A 165 0.98 -15.54 7.93
CA ILE A 165 0.44 -15.26 6.61
C ILE A 165 1.54 -15.09 5.57
N THR A 166 1.31 -15.68 4.40
CA THR A 166 2.17 -15.54 3.23
C THR A 166 1.49 -14.71 2.13
N PRO A 167 2.26 -14.06 1.25
CA PRO A 167 1.70 -13.37 0.09
C PRO A 167 0.88 -14.29 -0.83
N SER A 168 1.30 -15.55 -0.97
CA SER A 168 0.58 -16.55 -1.79
C SER A 168 -0.81 -16.86 -1.25
N GLU A 169 -0.94 -17.00 0.06
CA GLU A 169 -2.23 -17.23 0.72
C GLU A 169 -3.18 -16.05 0.55
N LEU A 170 -2.68 -14.82 0.69
CA LEU A 170 -3.47 -13.61 0.43
C LEU A 170 -4.01 -13.58 -1.01
N ILE A 171 -3.17 -13.91 -1.99
CA ILE A 171 -3.59 -13.99 -3.40
C ILE A 171 -4.64 -15.09 -3.58
N GLU A 172 -4.42 -16.26 -3.00
CA GLU A 172 -5.36 -17.39 -3.09
C GLU A 172 -6.73 -17.05 -2.51
N TRP A 173 -6.79 -16.57 -1.26
CA TRP A 173 -8.06 -16.28 -0.58
C TRP A 173 -8.85 -15.17 -1.27
N THR A 174 -8.16 -14.17 -1.84
CA THR A 174 -8.79 -13.02 -2.52
C THR A 174 -9.07 -13.28 -4.01
N SER A 175 -8.67 -14.43 -4.54
CA SER A 175 -8.92 -14.78 -5.94
C SER A 175 -10.39 -15.14 -6.18
N PRO A 176 -10.95 -14.79 -7.36
CA PRO A 176 -12.34 -15.12 -7.71
C PRO A 176 -12.66 -16.61 -7.50
N GLY A 177 -13.79 -16.88 -6.84
CA GLY A 177 -14.29 -18.23 -6.60
C GLY A 177 -13.79 -18.93 -5.33
N HIS A 178 -12.85 -18.34 -4.58
CA HIS A 178 -12.40 -18.90 -3.30
C HIS A 178 -13.29 -18.48 -2.13
N MET A 179 -13.88 -17.29 -2.19
CA MET A 179 -14.79 -16.78 -1.17
C MET A 179 -16.25 -17.08 -1.51
N GLU A 180 -17.08 -17.23 -0.47
CA GLU A 180 -18.52 -17.44 -0.61
C GLU A 180 -19.28 -16.14 -0.37
N GLU A 181 -20.37 -15.93 -1.08
CA GLU A 181 -21.30 -14.85 -0.77
C GLU A 181 -22.07 -15.18 0.51
N ARG A 182 -21.94 -14.35 1.55
CA ARG A 182 -22.65 -14.49 2.82
C ARG A 182 -23.27 -13.18 3.26
N THR A 183 -24.47 -13.25 3.83
CA THR A 183 -25.10 -12.10 4.48
C THR A 183 -24.41 -11.81 5.81
N VAL A 184 -23.81 -10.63 5.93
CA VAL A 184 -23.03 -10.20 7.10
C VAL A 184 -23.59 -8.90 7.67
N ASN A 185 -23.68 -8.84 9.00
CA ASN A 185 -23.81 -7.58 9.75
C ASN A 185 -22.42 -6.96 9.86
N LEU A 186 -22.06 -6.08 8.94
CA LEU A 186 -20.76 -5.42 8.92
C LEU A 186 -20.79 -4.19 9.82
N HIS A 187 -19.90 -4.19 10.81
CA HIS A 187 -19.54 -3.03 11.63
C HIS A 187 -18.10 -2.65 11.29
N LEU A 188 -17.91 -1.51 10.64
CA LEU A 188 -16.61 -1.04 10.20
C LEU A 188 -16.36 0.36 10.79
N PRO A 189 -15.31 0.56 11.61
CA PRO A 189 -14.97 1.88 12.11
C PRO A 189 -14.73 2.82 10.94
N ARG A 190 -15.20 4.06 11.02
CA ARG A 190 -14.74 5.10 10.12
C ARG A 190 -13.30 5.45 10.49
N PHE A 191 -12.40 5.39 9.52
CA PHE A 191 -10.97 5.56 9.77
C PHE A 191 -10.33 6.60 8.87
N GLU A 192 -9.28 7.20 9.41
CA GLU A 192 -8.29 8.01 8.73
C GLU A 192 -6.94 7.57 9.31
N VAL A 193 -6.05 7.08 8.45
CA VAL A 193 -4.75 6.56 8.83
C VAL A 193 -3.71 7.21 7.95
N GLU A 194 -2.69 7.78 8.58
CA GLU A 194 -1.52 8.31 7.91
C GLU A 194 -0.27 7.80 8.61
N ASP A 195 0.67 7.28 7.84
CA ASP A 195 1.96 6.84 8.38
C ASP A 195 3.10 7.07 7.38
N SER A 196 4.33 7.12 7.89
CA SER A 196 5.54 7.39 7.13
C SER A 196 6.70 6.56 7.67
N TYR A 197 7.45 5.95 6.77
CA TYR A 197 8.53 5.02 7.10
C TYR A 197 9.79 5.31 6.29
N ASP A 198 10.95 5.15 6.92
CA ASP A 198 12.24 5.02 6.25
C ASP A 198 12.56 3.52 6.12
N MET A 199 12.49 3.01 4.90
CA MET A 199 12.63 1.58 4.59
C MET A 199 14.06 1.18 4.23
N GLU A 200 15.05 2.10 4.34
CA GLU A 200 16.46 1.79 4.04
C GLU A 200 16.93 0.53 4.77
N ALA A 201 16.80 0.52 6.11
CA ALA A 201 17.26 -0.59 6.94
C ALA A 201 16.50 -1.89 6.65
N VAL A 202 15.20 -1.80 6.39
CA VAL A 202 14.36 -2.96 6.07
C VAL A 202 14.76 -3.55 4.73
N LEU A 203 14.88 -2.73 3.69
CA LEU A 203 15.26 -3.15 2.34
C LEU A 203 16.68 -3.74 2.32
N ALA A 204 17.62 -3.14 3.05
CA ALA A 204 18.96 -3.69 3.24
C ALA A 204 18.92 -5.08 3.90
N ALA A 205 18.13 -5.25 4.95
CA ALA A 205 17.99 -6.52 5.68
C ALA A 205 17.34 -7.63 4.84
N VAL A 206 16.43 -7.30 3.92
CA VAL A 206 15.80 -8.28 3.01
C VAL A 206 16.60 -8.53 1.74
N GLY A 207 17.79 -7.96 1.62
CA GLY A 207 18.78 -8.34 0.60
C GLY A 207 19.15 -7.27 -0.42
N MET A 208 18.77 -6.00 -0.23
CA MET A 208 19.17 -4.87 -1.10
C MET A 208 20.36 -4.06 -0.58
N ALA A 209 21.20 -4.64 0.27
CA ALA A 209 22.26 -3.90 0.96
C ALA A 209 23.22 -3.16 0.02
N ASP A 210 23.58 -3.73 -1.14
CA ASP A 210 24.54 -3.10 -2.05
C ASP A 210 23.99 -1.79 -2.63
N ALA A 211 22.66 -1.71 -2.85
CA ALA A 211 22.03 -0.51 -3.41
C ALA A 211 22.21 0.72 -2.51
N PHE A 212 22.30 0.49 -1.19
CA PHE A 212 22.47 1.53 -0.17
C PHE A 212 23.92 1.74 0.27
N ASN A 213 24.88 1.06 -0.36
CA ASN A 213 26.30 1.15 -0.03
C ASN A 213 27.07 1.88 -1.13
N GLU A 214 27.64 3.04 -0.81
CA GLU A 214 28.38 3.88 -1.77
C GLU A 214 29.51 3.14 -2.52
N GLN A 215 30.16 2.16 -1.88
CA GLN A 215 31.31 1.45 -2.45
C GLN A 215 30.89 0.24 -3.29
N GLN A 216 29.70 -0.31 -3.03
CA GLN A 216 29.23 -1.55 -3.66
C GLN A 216 28.13 -1.30 -4.69
N ALA A 217 27.40 -0.20 -4.58
CA ALA A 217 26.30 0.15 -5.48
C ALA A 217 26.79 0.31 -6.92
N ASP A 218 26.33 -0.57 -7.81
CA ASP A 218 26.54 -0.45 -9.24
C ASP A 218 25.28 0.09 -9.90
N SER A 219 25.19 1.42 -9.99
CA SER A 219 24.13 2.15 -10.72
C SER A 219 24.60 2.62 -12.11
N SER A 220 25.58 1.93 -12.70
CA SER A 220 26.18 2.31 -13.99
C SER A 220 25.20 2.28 -15.17
N GLY A 221 24.04 1.63 -15.01
CA GLY A 221 22.95 1.66 -15.99
C GLY A 221 22.18 2.99 -16.02
N MET A 222 22.24 3.80 -14.95
CA MET A 222 21.57 5.11 -14.88
C MET A 222 22.48 6.26 -15.28
N SER A 223 23.76 6.16 -14.94
CA SER A 223 24.75 7.19 -15.20
C SER A 223 26.13 6.56 -15.32
N SER A 224 27.02 7.18 -16.10
CA SER A 224 28.45 6.82 -16.12
C SER A 224 29.03 6.77 -14.70
N PRO A 225 30.10 6.00 -14.42
CA PRO A 225 30.54 5.65 -13.07
C PRO A 225 30.71 6.89 -12.17
N SER A 226 29.69 7.19 -11.37
CA SER A 226 29.55 8.48 -10.67
C SER A 226 29.38 8.33 -9.15
N GLY A 227 29.57 7.13 -8.62
CA GLY A 227 29.32 6.83 -7.20
C GLY A 227 27.86 7.04 -6.80
N LEU A 228 26.92 6.79 -7.72
CA LEU A 228 25.49 6.88 -7.45
C LEU A 228 25.03 5.64 -6.68
N HIS A 229 24.54 5.87 -5.47
CA HIS A 229 23.94 4.88 -4.58
C HIS A 229 22.64 5.45 -4.01
N ALA A 230 21.75 4.57 -3.54
CA ALA A 230 20.58 4.99 -2.80
C ALA A 230 21.01 5.43 -1.39
N GLN A 231 20.51 6.56 -0.94
CA GLN A 231 20.73 7.08 0.40
C GLN A 231 19.54 6.76 1.30
N LYS A 232 18.31 6.92 0.79
CA LYS A 232 17.09 6.70 1.57
C LYS A 232 15.96 6.14 0.71
N PHE A 233 15.08 5.36 1.33
CA PHE A 233 13.81 4.96 0.74
C PHE A 233 12.68 5.35 1.68
N LEU A 234 11.94 6.42 1.36
CA LEU A 234 10.84 6.91 2.18
C LEU A 234 9.52 6.41 1.59
N HIS A 235 8.67 5.80 2.42
CA HIS A 235 7.30 5.42 2.06
C HIS A 235 6.32 6.18 2.94
N ARG A 236 5.31 6.80 2.34
CA ARG A 236 4.23 7.49 3.05
C ARG A 236 2.89 7.09 2.48
N SER A 237 1.98 6.69 3.36
CA SER A 237 0.64 6.24 2.99
C SER A 237 -0.42 6.97 3.78
N PHE A 238 -1.51 7.29 3.10
CA PHE A 238 -2.71 7.91 3.65
C PHE A 238 -3.94 7.14 3.18
N VAL A 239 -4.81 6.74 4.09
CA VAL A 239 -6.11 6.13 3.78
C VAL A 239 -7.20 6.79 4.59
N GLU A 240 -8.30 7.15 3.94
CA GLU A 240 -9.49 7.67 4.62
C GLU A 240 -10.78 7.10 4.02
N ASP A 241 -11.79 6.93 4.87
CA ASP A 241 -13.19 6.90 4.44
C ASP A 241 -13.78 8.32 4.41
N SER A 242 -14.06 8.77 3.19
CA SER A 242 -14.64 10.06 2.86
C SER A 242 -16.16 9.98 2.80
N ARG A 243 -16.81 10.53 3.83
CA ARG A 243 -18.26 10.75 3.90
C ARG A 243 -19.08 9.46 3.74
N TRP A 244 -18.64 8.31 4.23
CA TRP A 244 -19.42 7.05 4.20
C TRP A 244 -19.67 6.47 2.79
N GLN A 245 -19.09 7.09 1.75
CA GLN A 245 -19.36 6.76 0.35
C GLN A 245 -18.13 6.28 -0.40
N LYS A 246 -16.95 6.80 -0.04
CA LYS A 246 -15.74 6.65 -0.84
C LYS A 246 -14.54 6.41 0.03
N THR A 247 -13.65 5.53 -0.40
CA THR A 247 -12.31 5.41 0.15
C THR A 247 -11.36 6.20 -0.73
N THR A 248 -10.45 6.95 -0.10
CA THR A 248 -9.27 7.48 -0.79
C THR A 248 -8.02 6.87 -0.18
N ILE A 249 -7.15 6.34 -1.03
CA ILE A 249 -5.81 5.85 -0.68
C ILE A 249 -4.81 6.70 -1.46
N THR A 250 -3.77 7.18 -0.80
CA THR A 250 -2.61 7.78 -1.47
C THR A 250 -1.35 7.18 -0.87
N SER A 251 -0.51 6.60 -1.70
CA SER A 251 0.81 6.10 -1.34
C SER A 251 1.86 6.88 -2.13
N ALA A 252 2.98 7.19 -1.50
CA ALA A 252 4.14 7.77 -2.16
C ALA A 252 5.42 7.12 -1.68
N GLU A 253 6.25 6.72 -2.64
CA GLU A 253 7.58 6.17 -2.43
C GLU A 253 8.61 7.13 -3.02
N VAL A 254 9.62 7.48 -2.23
CA VAL A 254 10.69 8.40 -2.59
C VAL A 254 12.03 7.73 -2.36
N LEU A 255 12.78 7.51 -3.43
CA LEU A 255 14.17 7.08 -3.38
C LEU A 255 15.07 8.30 -3.59
N ILE A 256 16.00 8.51 -2.67
CA ILE A 256 16.98 9.60 -2.67
C ILE A 256 18.36 9.01 -2.93
#